data_AF-A0A968L0U2-F1
#
_entry.id   AF-A0A968L0U2-F1
#
_cell.length_a   1.000
_cell.length_b   1.000
_cell.length_c   1.000
_cell.angle_alpha   90.00
_cell.angle_beta   90.00
_cell.angle_gamma   90.00
#
_symmetry.space_group_name_H-M   'P 1'
#
loop_
_entity.id
_entity.type
_entity.pdbx_description
1 polymer ?
#
loop_
_entity_poly.entity_id
_entity_poly.type
_entity_poly.pdbx_seq_one_letter_code
_entity_poly.pdbx_strand_id
1 'polypeptide(L)'
;MDITRTEEVRRTIQDLFEQILAEENIVLSRPERARLFEQIAAEILGFGPLQPLLEDDTITEVMVNGPKNVYIERKGKLHRVPVTFENNDHVMRIIDRIVAPLGRRIDESSPYVDARLPDGSRVNAVIPPISLVGPTLTIRKFSKNPITVEQLVQFGSITHEAVQFLKACVEARLNILISGGTGSGKTTLLNVLSGFIPGDERIITIENAAELQLRQEHVVTLESRPPNIEGRGEITIRDLVINSLRMRPERIIVGECRGGETLDMLQAMNTGHDGSMTTAHANSPRDALSRVETMCLMAGMELPVRAIREQSASAIDLIAHQERMRDGTRKVTHITEISGMEGDVITMTDIFVFDQTGVEAGKIVGRLRPTGLRPKFMDKIEAAGINLPPSIFGIGERRRY
;
A
#
# COMPACT_ATOMS: atom_id res chain seq x y z
N MET A 1 21.76 23.13 21.09
CA MET A 1 22.01 23.15 19.62
C MET A 1 20.71 22.77 18.95
N ASP A 2 20.24 23.60 18.03
CA ASP A 2 19.05 23.29 17.25
C ASP A 2 19.40 22.15 16.28
N ILE A 3 18.91 20.95 16.58
CA ILE A 3 19.23 19.68 15.89
C ILE A 3 18.68 19.65 14.44
N THR A 4 17.91 20.68 14.06
CA THR A 4 17.38 20.88 12.71
C THR A 4 18.45 21.31 11.70
N ARG A 5 19.62 21.79 12.15
CA ARG A 5 20.77 22.14 11.29
C ARG A 5 21.72 20.95 11.11
N THR A 6 21.21 19.87 10.53
CA THR A 6 21.90 18.57 10.45
C THR A 6 23.30 18.67 9.82
N GLU A 7 23.48 19.52 8.80
CA GLU A 7 24.79 19.75 8.16
C GLU A 7 25.80 20.45 9.09
N GLU A 8 25.37 21.50 9.82
CA GLU A 8 26.24 22.20 10.76
C GLU A 8 26.64 21.29 11.94
N VAL A 9 25.70 20.49 12.44
CA VAL A 9 25.96 19.53 13.51
C VAL A 9 26.86 18.40 13.02
N ARG A 10 26.64 17.87 11.81
CA ARG A 10 27.50 16.84 11.20
C ARG A 10 28.93 17.34 11.02
N ARG A 11 29.12 18.57 10.56
CA ARG A 11 30.45 19.20 10.46
C ARG A 11 31.11 19.37 11.83
N THR A 12 30.37 19.81 12.84
CA THR A 12 30.88 19.93 14.21
C THR A 12 31.31 18.57 14.78
N ILE A 13 30.51 17.52 14.53
CA ILE A 13 30.85 16.14 14.92
C ILE A 13 32.11 15.69 14.19
N GLN A 14 32.26 16.02 12.91
CA GLN A 14 33.45 15.69 12.13
C GLN A 14 34.70 16.35 12.71
N ASP A 15 34.64 17.67 12.97
CA ASP A 15 35.76 18.41 13.54
C ASP A 15 36.19 17.83 14.91
N LEU A 16 35.21 17.53 15.77
CA LEU A 16 35.47 16.92 17.09
C LEU A 16 36.02 15.49 16.97
N PHE A 17 35.49 14.69 16.05
CA PHE A 17 35.98 13.33 15.79
C PHE A 17 37.43 13.36 15.31
N GLU A 18 37.77 14.27 14.42
CA GLU A 18 39.14 14.45 13.93
C GLU A 18 40.09 14.90 15.04
N GLN A 19 39.64 15.81 15.90
CA GLN A 19 40.39 16.28 17.07
C GLN A 19 40.68 15.13 18.05
N ILE A 20 39.68 14.34 18.43
CA ILE A 20 39.83 13.21 19.36
C ILE A 20 40.79 12.15 18.80
N LEU A 21 40.69 11.82 17.51
CA LEU A 21 41.60 10.86 16.89
C LEU A 21 43.07 11.35 16.93
N ALA A 22 43.29 12.67 16.82
CA ALA A 22 44.61 13.27 16.92
C ALA A 22 45.14 13.30 18.36
N GLU A 23 44.29 13.68 19.32
CA GLU A 23 44.65 13.75 20.75
C GLU A 23 44.99 12.38 21.32
N GLU A 24 44.20 11.35 20.99
CA GLU A 24 44.38 9.97 21.48
C GLU A 24 45.38 9.16 20.65
N ASN A 25 46.03 9.76 19.64
CA ASN A 25 46.96 9.08 18.70
C ASN A 25 46.38 7.80 18.06
N ILE A 26 45.08 7.81 17.73
CA ILE A 26 44.40 6.65 17.15
C ILE A 26 44.68 6.62 15.63
N VAL A 27 45.39 5.58 15.19
CA VAL A 27 45.69 5.36 13.76
C VAL A 27 44.66 4.42 13.14
N LEU A 28 43.84 4.96 12.24
CA LEU A 28 42.86 4.19 11.46
C LEU A 28 43.18 4.33 9.97
N SER A 29 42.92 3.27 9.19
CA SER A 29 42.90 3.39 7.74
C SER A 29 41.75 4.32 7.30
N ARG A 30 41.87 4.92 6.10
CA ARG A 30 40.78 5.78 5.56
C ARG A 30 39.40 5.10 5.58
N PRO A 31 39.26 3.81 5.18
CA PRO A 31 37.97 3.12 5.24
C PRO A 31 37.43 2.86 6.65
N GLU A 32 38.31 2.62 7.62
CA GLU A 32 37.91 2.42 9.04
C GLU A 32 37.45 3.74 9.66
N ARG A 33 38.20 4.81 9.40
CA ARG A 33 37.84 6.16 9.85
C ARG A 33 36.48 6.58 9.31
N ALA A 34 36.23 6.38 8.01
CA ALA A 34 34.94 6.68 7.40
C ALA A 34 33.79 5.87 8.04
N ARG A 35 33.99 4.55 8.23
CA ARG A 35 32.98 3.70 8.88
C ARG A 35 32.66 4.13 10.31
N LEU A 36 33.69 4.43 11.11
CA LEU A 36 33.51 4.84 12.49
C LEU A 36 32.79 6.20 12.58
N PHE A 37 33.16 7.14 11.71
CA PHE A 37 32.46 8.42 11.61
C PHE A 37 30.98 8.24 11.27
N GLU A 38 30.64 7.43 10.26
CA GLU A 38 29.23 7.20 9.90
C GLU A 38 28.45 6.53 11.04
N GLN A 39 29.06 5.63 11.81
CA GLN A 39 28.42 5.03 13.00
C GLN A 39 28.12 6.09 14.07
N ILE A 40 29.08 6.97 14.38
CA ILE A 40 28.88 8.05 15.34
C ILE A 40 27.83 9.05 14.83
N ALA A 41 27.90 9.42 13.56
CA ALA A 41 26.93 10.29 12.94
C ALA A 41 25.52 9.69 12.97
N ALA A 42 25.36 8.39 12.68
CA ALA A 42 24.08 7.69 12.79
C ALA A 42 23.57 7.64 14.25
N GLU A 43 24.46 7.47 15.22
CA GLU A 43 24.12 7.44 16.64
C GLU A 43 23.59 8.80 17.13
N ILE A 44 24.18 9.90 16.65
CA ILE A 44 23.82 11.26 17.08
C ILE A 44 22.66 11.85 16.25
N LEU A 45 22.69 11.66 14.93
CA LEU A 45 21.79 12.33 13.98
C LEU A 45 20.80 11.38 13.28
N GLY A 46 21.12 10.08 13.18
CA GLY A 46 20.35 9.10 12.40
C GLY A 46 19.52 8.16 13.27
N PHE A 47 19.42 6.89 12.87
CA PHE A 47 18.70 5.83 13.60
C PHE A 47 19.64 4.82 14.28
N GLY A 48 20.86 5.25 14.62
CA GLY A 48 21.87 4.45 15.31
C GLY A 48 22.15 3.13 14.57
N PRO A 49 22.10 1.98 15.27
CA PRO A 49 22.34 0.65 14.67
C PRO A 49 21.39 0.28 13.52
N LEU A 50 20.23 0.93 13.40
CA LEU A 50 19.25 0.64 12.36
C LEU A 50 19.59 1.32 11.03
N GLN A 51 20.40 2.37 11.03
CA GLN A 51 20.68 3.19 9.85
C GLN A 51 21.10 2.35 8.62
N PRO A 52 22.05 1.40 8.71
CA PRO A 52 22.46 0.62 7.55
C PRO A 52 21.36 -0.32 7.03
N LEU A 53 20.46 -0.79 7.92
CA LEU A 53 19.34 -1.65 7.54
C LEU A 53 18.24 -0.85 6.82
N LEU A 54 18.02 0.39 7.26
CA LEU A 54 17.07 1.31 6.65
C LEU A 54 17.55 1.80 5.29
N GLU A 55 18.85 1.93 5.08
CA GLU A 55 19.44 2.32 3.79
C GLU A 55 19.46 1.19 2.74
N ASP A 56 19.45 -0.08 3.17
CA ASP A 56 19.47 -1.22 2.25
C ASP A 56 18.08 -1.46 1.61
N ASP A 57 17.91 -1.03 0.36
CA ASP A 57 16.66 -1.17 -0.41
C ASP A 57 16.22 -2.63 -0.66
N THR A 58 17.06 -3.64 -0.38
CA THR A 58 16.65 -5.05 -0.44
C THR A 58 15.84 -5.51 0.78
N ILE A 59 15.89 -4.74 1.87
CA ILE A 59 15.16 -4.97 3.12
C ILE A 59 13.80 -4.29 3.03
N THR A 60 12.74 -5.04 3.35
CA THR A 60 11.34 -4.54 3.34
C THR A 60 10.80 -4.25 4.74
N GLU A 61 11.35 -4.91 5.76
CA GLU A 61 10.92 -4.74 7.16
C GLU A 61 12.10 -4.93 8.12
N VAL A 62 12.11 -4.18 9.21
CA VAL A 62 13.08 -4.28 10.30
C VAL A 62 12.31 -4.45 11.61
N MET A 63 12.64 -5.48 12.38
CA MET A 63 11.99 -5.78 13.66
C MET A 63 13.03 -5.88 14.77
N VAL A 64 12.85 -5.09 15.82
CA VAL A 64 13.66 -5.10 17.05
C VAL A 64 12.82 -5.71 18.15
N ASN A 65 13.20 -6.90 18.61
CA ASN A 65 12.53 -7.64 19.68
C ASN A 65 13.37 -7.57 20.97
N GLY A 66 13.67 -6.34 21.40
CA GLY A 66 14.66 -6.04 22.43
C GLY A 66 16.08 -5.84 21.90
N PRO A 67 17.02 -5.40 22.75
CA PRO A 67 18.29 -4.82 22.32
C PRO A 67 19.24 -5.78 21.60
N LYS A 68 19.10 -7.09 21.79
CA LYS A 68 20.00 -8.12 21.20
C LYS A 68 19.34 -8.98 20.11
N ASN A 69 18.09 -8.69 19.76
CA ASN A 69 17.31 -9.49 18.83
C ASN A 69 16.74 -8.62 17.72
N VAL A 70 17.50 -8.47 16.63
CA VAL A 70 17.08 -7.72 15.45
C VAL A 70 16.87 -8.70 14.29
N TYR A 71 15.74 -8.53 13.60
CA TYR A 71 15.32 -9.29 12.43
C TYR A 71 15.06 -8.34 11.27
N ILE A 72 15.23 -8.86 10.06
CA ILE A 72 14.88 -8.17 8.82
C ILE A 72 14.03 -9.08 7.94
N GLU A 73 13.16 -8.50 7.15
CA GLU A 73 12.57 -9.19 6.00
C GLU A 73 13.36 -8.84 4.73
N ARG A 74 13.79 -9.86 4.01
CA ARG A 74 14.36 -9.74 2.67
C ARG A 74 13.72 -10.77 1.76
N LYS A 75 13.18 -10.32 0.61
CA LYS A 75 12.48 -11.18 -0.36
C LYS A 75 11.38 -12.06 0.28
N GLY A 76 10.61 -11.51 1.22
CA GLY A 76 9.52 -12.23 1.90
C GLY A 76 9.97 -13.27 2.93
N LYS A 77 11.25 -13.29 3.31
CA LYS A 77 11.80 -14.21 4.32
C LYS A 77 12.41 -13.42 5.49
N LEU A 78 12.17 -13.91 6.69
CA LEU A 78 12.72 -13.35 7.93
C LEU A 78 14.14 -13.86 8.18
N HIS A 79 15.04 -12.95 8.52
CA HIS A 79 16.43 -13.23 8.83
C HIS A 79 16.83 -12.52 10.13
N ARG A 80 17.44 -13.23 11.07
CA ARG A 80 18.10 -12.60 12.22
C ARG A 80 19.41 -11.98 11.75
N VAL A 81 19.69 -10.75 12.16
CA VAL A 81 20.92 -10.03 11.82
C VAL A 81 21.79 -9.81 13.06
N PRO A 82 23.12 -9.71 12.91
CA PRO A 82 24.05 -9.46 14.02
C PRO A 82 24.11 -7.96 14.39
N VAL A 83 23.00 -7.24 14.26
CA VAL A 83 22.87 -5.85 14.71
C VAL A 83 22.31 -5.87 16.13
N THR A 84 22.93 -5.11 17.03
CA THR A 84 22.51 -5.03 18.44
C THR A 84 22.58 -3.61 18.94
N PHE A 85 21.65 -3.27 19.82
CA PHE A 85 21.69 -2.08 20.67
C PHE A 85 22.50 -2.37 21.93
N GLU A 86 22.95 -1.32 22.62
CA GLU A 86 23.68 -1.44 23.88
C GLU A 86 22.81 -2.09 24.96
N ASN A 87 21.62 -1.52 25.18
CA ASN A 87 20.64 -1.89 26.21
C ASN A 87 19.23 -1.37 25.83
N ASN A 88 18.26 -1.55 26.72
CA ASN A 88 16.88 -1.07 26.50
C ASN A 88 16.82 0.46 26.34
N ASP A 89 17.62 1.21 27.10
CA ASP A 89 17.64 2.68 27.03
C ASP A 89 18.11 3.19 25.68
N HIS A 90 19.03 2.47 25.02
CA HIS A 90 19.42 2.77 23.65
C HIS A 90 18.23 2.61 22.69
N VAL A 91 17.49 1.49 22.76
CA VAL A 91 16.29 1.31 21.92
C VAL A 91 15.27 2.44 22.18
N MET A 92 15.04 2.79 23.46
CA MET A 92 14.16 3.90 23.84
C MET A 92 14.60 5.24 23.23
N ARG A 93 15.90 5.57 23.26
CA ARG A 93 16.44 6.79 22.62
C ARG A 93 16.12 6.86 21.13
N ILE A 94 16.17 5.73 20.42
CA ILE A 94 15.81 5.68 19.00
C ILE A 94 14.30 5.83 18.80
N ILE A 95 13.47 5.20 19.65
CA ILE A 95 12.02 5.38 19.62
C ILE A 95 11.65 6.85 19.84
N ASP A 96 12.20 7.50 20.86
CA ASP A 96 11.97 8.91 21.16
C ASP A 96 12.33 9.82 19.98
N ARG A 97 13.44 9.54 19.32
CA ARG A 97 13.88 10.27 18.13
C ARG A 97 12.91 10.15 16.95
N ILE A 98 12.23 9.01 16.81
CA ILE A 98 11.21 8.79 15.78
C ILE A 98 9.90 9.53 16.11
N VAL A 99 9.46 9.49 17.37
CA VAL A 99 8.11 9.95 17.75
C VAL A 99 8.06 11.44 18.11
N ALA A 100 9.15 12.00 18.65
CA ALA A 100 9.19 13.38 19.13
C ALA A 100 8.90 14.43 18.02
N PRO A 101 9.47 14.33 16.80
CA PRO A 101 9.17 15.28 15.72
C PRO A 101 7.70 15.25 15.27
N LEU A 102 7.00 14.12 15.48
CA LEU A 102 5.60 13.94 15.13
C LEU A 102 4.64 14.46 16.21
N GLY A 103 5.17 15.03 17.30
CA GLY A 103 4.38 15.42 18.47
C GLY A 103 3.72 14.25 19.18
N ARG A 104 4.21 13.02 18.97
CA ARG A 104 3.74 11.80 19.63
C ARG A 104 4.56 11.52 20.88
N ARG A 105 3.98 10.79 21.83
CA ARG A 105 4.64 10.35 23.06
C ARG A 105 4.45 8.86 23.26
N ILE A 106 5.42 8.24 23.92
CA ILE A 106 5.37 6.86 24.35
C ILE A 106 5.99 6.76 25.74
N ASP A 107 5.23 6.25 26.69
CA ASP A 107 5.62 6.13 28.11
C ASP A 107 4.77 5.03 28.78
N GLU A 108 4.94 4.81 30.08
CA GLU A 108 4.21 3.75 30.79
C GLU A 108 2.69 3.93 30.77
N SER A 109 2.19 5.16 30.57
CA SER A 109 0.75 5.45 30.46
C SER A 109 0.20 5.19 29.06
N SER A 110 1.05 5.34 28.04
CA SER A 110 0.75 5.03 26.64
C SER A 110 1.89 4.21 26.04
N PRO A 111 1.95 2.89 26.33
CA PRO A 111 3.15 2.08 26.10
C PRO A 111 3.27 1.53 24.67
N TYR A 112 2.49 2.07 23.72
CA TYR A 112 2.61 1.74 22.31
C TYR A 112 2.26 2.95 21.44
N VAL A 113 2.84 3.01 20.25
CA VAL A 113 2.63 4.13 19.33
C VAL A 113 2.86 3.71 17.88
N ASP A 114 2.03 4.21 16.98
CA ASP A 114 2.31 4.22 15.55
C ASP A 114 2.94 5.55 15.15
N ALA A 115 3.93 5.51 14.26
CA ALA A 115 4.72 6.66 13.83
C ALA A 115 5.20 6.47 12.38
N ARG A 116 5.97 7.46 11.89
CA ARG A 116 6.62 7.38 10.59
C ARG A 116 8.01 7.96 10.61
N LEU A 117 8.85 7.38 9.77
CA LEU A 117 10.14 7.97 9.41
C LEU A 117 9.96 9.06 8.35
N PRO A 118 10.94 9.97 8.18
CA PRO A 118 10.91 11.01 7.15
C PRO A 118 10.79 10.47 5.71
N ASP A 119 11.23 9.24 5.46
CA ASP A 119 11.14 8.58 4.16
C ASP A 119 9.76 7.95 3.87
N GLY A 120 8.79 8.10 4.79
CA GLY A 120 7.45 7.53 4.71
C GLY A 120 7.31 6.14 5.33
N SER A 121 8.40 5.50 5.76
CA SER A 121 8.36 4.17 6.39
C SER A 121 7.49 4.19 7.65
N ARG A 122 6.65 3.16 7.82
CA ARG A 122 5.72 3.04 8.94
C ARG A 122 6.42 2.39 10.12
N VAL A 123 6.23 2.96 11.30
CA VAL A 123 6.86 2.50 12.54
C VAL A 123 5.78 2.15 13.54
N ASN A 124 5.89 0.98 14.16
CA ASN A 124 5.14 0.63 15.36
C ASN A 124 6.16 0.38 16.49
N ALA A 125 5.94 0.99 17.65
CA ALA A 125 6.76 0.77 18.82
C ALA A 125 5.91 0.35 20.01
N VAL A 126 6.45 -0.55 20.83
CA VAL A 126 5.79 -1.09 22.03
C VAL A 126 6.83 -1.20 23.14
N ILE A 127 6.53 -0.73 24.35
CA ILE A 127 7.49 -0.66 25.45
C ILE A 127 6.97 -1.39 26.69
N PRO A 128 7.82 -1.65 27.70
CA PRO A 128 7.35 -2.12 29.00
C PRO A 128 6.30 -1.17 29.62
N PRO A 129 5.36 -1.67 30.44
CA PRO A 129 5.28 -3.05 30.94
C PRO A 129 4.61 -4.04 29.97
N ILE A 130 4.02 -3.60 28.85
CA ILE A 130 3.27 -4.50 27.96
C ILE A 130 4.18 -5.38 27.11
N SER A 131 5.38 -4.90 26.76
CA SER A 131 6.42 -5.76 26.19
C SER A 131 7.32 -6.32 27.28
N LEU A 132 7.23 -7.63 27.50
CA LEU A 132 8.03 -8.36 28.50
C LEU A 132 9.48 -8.58 28.07
N VAL A 133 9.81 -8.34 26.80
CA VAL A 133 11.17 -8.52 26.24
C VAL A 133 11.96 -7.21 26.17
N GLY A 134 11.45 -6.14 26.79
CA GLY A 134 11.96 -4.79 26.64
C GLY A 134 11.29 -4.04 25.49
N PRO A 135 11.76 -2.84 25.14
CA PRO A 135 11.21 -2.06 24.03
C PRO A 135 11.34 -2.79 22.70
N THR A 136 10.28 -2.77 21.89
CA THR A 136 10.22 -3.36 20.56
C THR A 136 9.86 -2.32 19.52
N LEU A 137 10.35 -2.55 18.29
CA LEU A 137 10.16 -1.65 17.16
C LEU A 137 9.95 -2.47 15.89
N THR A 138 8.91 -2.17 15.13
CA THR A 138 8.67 -2.75 13.80
C THR A 138 8.61 -1.62 12.80
N ILE A 139 9.54 -1.62 11.84
CA ILE A 139 9.62 -0.64 10.76
C ILE A 139 9.32 -1.35 9.45
N ARG A 140 8.17 -1.02 8.86
CA ARG A 140 7.84 -1.44 7.49
C ARG A 140 8.29 -0.35 6.54
N LYS A 141 9.31 -0.65 5.74
CA LYS A 141 9.94 0.33 4.86
C LYS A 141 9.00 0.77 3.74
N PHE A 142 8.99 2.06 3.47
CA PHE A 142 8.34 2.59 2.29
C PHE A 142 9.18 2.25 1.07
N SER A 143 8.59 1.58 0.07
CA SER A 143 9.33 1.18 -1.13
C SER A 143 9.62 2.42 -1.96
N LYS A 144 10.89 2.81 -2.10
CA LYS A 144 11.29 3.94 -2.98
C LYS A 144 10.96 3.70 -4.45
N ASN A 145 10.97 2.42 -4.85
CA ASN A 145 10.68 2.01 -6.22
C ASN A 145 9.36 1.22 -6.21
N PRO A 146 8.23 1.82 -6.65
CA PRO A 146 6.98 1.09 -6.76
C PRO A 146 7.11 0.01 -7.86
N ILE A 147 6.44 -1.12 -7.65
CA ILE A 147 6.40 -2.20 -8.65
C ILE A 147 5.75 -1.68 -9.93
N THR A 148 6.42 -1.91 -11.05
CA THR A 148 5.96 -1.50 -12.39
C THR A 148 5.03 -2.54 -13.02
N VAL A 149 4.27 -2.14 -14.04
CA VAL A 149 3.41 -3.06 -14.78
C VAL A 149 4.22 -4.14 -15.50
N GLU A 150 5.38 -3.77 -16.06
CA GLU A 150 6.28 -4.70 -16.73
C GLU A 150 6.76 -5.78 -15.76
N GLN A 151 7.06 -5.40 -14.51
CA GLN A 151 7.42 -6.35 -13.46
C GLN A 151 6.26 -7.27 -13.08
N LEU A 152 5.03 -6.76 -12.93
CA LEU A 152 3.87 -7.62 -12.66
C LEU A 152 3.66 -8.68 -13.76
N VAL A 153 3.87 -8.30 -15.02
CA VAL A 153 3.78 -9.23 -16.14
C VAL A 153 4.95 -10.23 -16.14
N GLN A 154 6.18 -9.78 -15.87
CA GLN A 154 7.35 -10.66 -15.73
C GLN A 154 7.20 -11.66 -14.58
N PHE A 155 6.56 -11.26 -13.48
CA PHE A 155 6.25 -12.15 -12.35
C PHE A 155 5.13 -13.15 -12.67
N GLY A 156 4.45 -13.00 -13.80
CA GLY A 156 3.26 -13.78 -14.15
C GLY A 156 2.10 -13.53 -13.18
N SER A 157 2.04 -12.32 -12.60
CA SER A 157 0.96 -11.87 -11.74
C SER A 157 -0.27 -11.46 -12.53
N ILE A 158 -0.05 -10.93 -13.73
CA ILE A 158 -1.09 -10.52 -14.69
C ILE A 158 -0.54 -10.70 -16.11
N THR A 159 -1.41 -10.86 -17.10
CA THR A 159 -1.03 -10.98 -18.51
C THR A 159 -1.06 -9.64 -19.24
N HIS A 160 -0.33 -9.54 -20.36
CA HIS A 160 -0.31 -8.32 -21.19
C HIS A 160 -1.71 -7.94 -21.67
N GLU A 161 -2.51 -8.93 -22.09
CA GLU A 161 -3.88 -8.71 -22.59
C GLU A 161 -4.78 -8.12 -21.49
N ALA A 162 -4.68 -8.66 -20.27
CA ALA A 162 -5.41 -8.16 -19.12
C ALA A 162 -4.94 -6.76 -18.70
N VAL A 163 -3.64 -6.46 -18.79
CA VAL A 163 -3.11 -5.11 -18.54
C VAL A 163 -3.67 -4.11 -19.56
N GLN A 164 -3.67 -4.45 -20.85
CA GLN A 164 -4.21 -3.58 -21.90
C GLN A 164 -5.70 -3.30 -21.67
N PHE A 165 -6.46 -4.34 -21.30
CA PHE A 165 -7.86 -4.18 -20.93
C PHE A 165 -8.06 -3.27 -19.71
N LEU A 166 -7.36 -3.52 -18.60
CA LEU A 166 -7.48 -2.71 -17.38
C LEU A 166 -7.02 -1.27 -17.58
N LYS A 167 -5.97 -1.05 -18.39
CA LYS A 167 -5.53 0.29 -18.78
C LYS A 167 -6.65 1.04 -19.50
N ALA A 168 -7.28 0.41 -20.49
CA ALA A 168 -8.40 1.00 -21.20
C ALA A 168 -9.59 1.29 -20.28
N CYS A 169 -9.86 0.43 -19.30
CA CYS A 169 -10.88 0.67 -18.27
C CYS A 169 -10.55 1.92 -17.43
N VAL A 170 -9.30 2.10 -17.00
CA VAL A 170 -8.88 3.27 -16.24
C VAL A 170 -9.01 4.55 -17.07
N GLU A 171 -8.50 4.54 -18.31
CA GLU A 171 -8.54 5.70 -19.22
C GLU A 171 -10.00 6.06 -19.59
N ALA A 172 -10.88 5.07 -19.75
CA ALA A 172 -12.31 5.26 -20.00
C ALA A 172 -13.15 5.57 -18.74
N ARG A 173 -12.50 5.87 -17.60
CA ARG A 173 -13.16 6.24 -16.33
C ARG A 173 -14.13 5.18 -15.80
N LEU A 174 -13.81 3.89 -15.94
CA LEU A 174 -14.56 2.84 -15.26
C LEU A 174 -14.15 2.74 -13.80
N ASN A 175 -15.13 2.55 -12.91
CA ASN A 175 -14.90 2.36 -11.49
C ASN A 175 -14.44 0.93 -11.22
N ILE A 176 -13.27 0.78 -10.57
CA ILE A 176 -12.63 -0.52 -10.36
C ILE A 176 -12.50 -0.83 -8.87
N LEU A 177 -13.08 -1.95 -8.45
CA LEU A 177 -12.87 -2.54 -7.13
C LEU A 177 -11.78 -3.61 -7.19
N ILE A 178 -10.68 -3.39 -6.49
CA ILE A 178 -9.60 -4.38 -6.39
C ILE A 178 -9.79 -5.20 -5.12
N SER A 179 -9.97 -6.50 -5.25
CA SER A 179 -10.29 -7.37 -4.11
C SER A 179 -9.28 -8.49 -3.91
N GLY A 180 -9.23 -9.05 -2.69
CA GLY A 180 -8.31 -10.14 -2.38
C GLY A 180 -8.01 -10.30 -0.89
N GLY A 181 -7.38 -11.42 -0.54
CA GLY A 181 -6.95 -11.71 0.82
C GLY A 181 -5.81 -10.82 1.32
N THR A 182 -5.46 -10.94 2.60
CA THR A 182 -4.32 -10.23 3.19
C THR A 182 -3.01 -10.62 2.50
N GLY A 183 -2.20 -9.62 2.14
CA GLY A 183 -0.92 -9.84 1.48
C GLY A 183 -0.99 -10.31 0.03
N SER A 184 -2.18 -10.28 -0.61
CA SER A 184 -2.36 -10.67 -2.01
C SER A 184 -1.77 -9.67 -3.00
N GLY A 185 -1.52 -8.42 -2.60
CA GLY A 185 -0.93 -7.38 -3.45
C GLY A 185 -1.91 -6.31 -3.96
N LYS A 186 -3.12 -6.22 -3.39
CA LYS A 186 -4.17 -5.26 -3.82
C LYS A 186 -3.65 -3.83 -4.00
N THR A 187 -3.01 -3.26 -2.99
CA THR A 187 -2.47 -1.89 -3.03
C THR A 187 -1.39 -1.74 -4.10
N THR A 188 -0.61 -2.79 -4.39
CA THR A 188 0.35 -2.78 -5.49
C THR A 188 -0.36 -2.70 -6.85
N LEU A 189 -1.40 -3.51 -7.06
CA LEU A 189 -2.19 -3.45 -8.30
C LEU A 189 -2.91 -2.10 -8.41
N LEU A 190 -3.47 -1.59 -7.31
CA LEU A 190 -4.08 -0.26 -7.25
C LEU A 190 -3.08 0.82 -7.67
N ASN A 191 -1.86 0.79 -7.12
CA ASN A 191 -0.83 1.75 -7.47
C ASN A 191 -0.47 1.72 -8.96
N VAL A 192 -0.36 0.52 -9.55
CA VAL A 192 -0.10 0.36 -10.98
C VAL A 192 -1.25 0.89 -11.82
N LEU A 193 -2.50 0.51 -11.51
CA LEU A 193 -3.67 0.99 -12.25
C LEU A 193 -3.88 2.50 -12.11
N SER A 194 -3.61 3.05 -10.93
CA SER A 194 -3.64 4.50 -10.69
C SER A 194 -2.62 5.26 -11.55
N GLY A 195 -1.50 4.61 -11.91
CA GLY A 195 -0.52 5.16 -12.85
C GLY A 195 -1.02 5.28 -14.30
N PHE A 196 -2.13 4.62 -14.66
CA PHE A 196 -2.76 4.77 -15.98
C PHE A 196 -3.74 5.94 -16.07
N ILE A 197 -4.03 6.62 -14.96
CA ILE A 197 -4.89 7.80 -14.97
C ILE A 197 -4.19 8.91 -15.78
N PRO A 198 -4.88 9.56 -16.75
CA PRO A 198 -4.33 10.66 -17.52
C PRO A 198 -3.74 11.79 -16.64
N GLY A 199 -2.65 12.40 -17.11
CA GLY A 199 -1.87 13.37 -16.32
C GLY A 199 -2.56 14.72 -16.10
N ASP A 200 -3.64 15.01 -16.84
CA ASP A 200 -4.45 16.22 -16.75
C ASP A 200 -5.60 16.12 -15.74
N GLU A 201 -5.81 14.96 -15.12
CA GLU A 201 -6.83 14.74 -14.09
C GLU A 201 -6.30 15.06 -12.68
N ARG A 202 -7.12 15.72 -11.84
CA ARG A 202 -6.84 15.91 -10.41
C ARG A 202 -7.26 14.67 -9.64
N ILE A 203 -6.31 14.11 -8.90
CA ILE A 203 -6.49 12.85 -8.20
C ILE A 203 -6.40 13.11 -6.70
N ILE A 204 -7.36 12.61 -5.93
CA ILE A 204 -7.29 12.61 -4.47
C ILE A 204 -7.11 11.18 -3.99
N THR A 205 -5.99 10.90 -3.32
CA THR A 205 -5.78 9.62 -2.65
C THR A 205 -6.11 9.75 -1.18
N ILE A 206 -6.75 8.72 -0.61
CA ILE A 206 -7.19 8.70 0.79
C ILE A 206 -6.79 7.36 1.39
N GLU A 207 -5.91 7.37 2.39
CA GLU A 207 -5.35 6.13 2.96
C GLU A 207 -5.22 6.20 4.47
N ASN A 208 -5.18 5.03 5.14
CA ASN A 208 -4.83 5.00 6.56
C ASN A 208 -3.37 5.44 6.77
N ALA A 209 -2.51 4.99 5.87
CA ALA A 209 -1.25 5.65 5.59
C ALA A 209 -0.99 5.58 4.09
N ALA A 210 -0.40 6.64 3.56
CA ALA A 210 0.02 6.74 2.18
C ALA A 210 0.95 5.58 1.83
N GLU A 211 0.47 4.69 0.98
CA GLU A 211 1.25 3.67 0.31
C GLU A 211 1.27 3.94 -1.21
N LEU A 212 0.30 4.69 -1.73
CA LEU A 212 0.20 5.03 -3.15
C LEU A 212 1.23 6.09 -3.54
N GLN A 213 1.87 5.84 -4.69
CA GLN A 213 2.92 6.65 -5.30
C GLN A 213 2.55 6.93 -6.74
N LEU A 214 1.72 7.95 -6.93
CA LEU A 214 1.31 8.42 -8.24
C LEU A 214 2.35 9.41 -8.79
N ARG A 215 2.61 9.34 -10.10
CA ARG A 215 3.59 10.19 -10.80
C ARG A 215 2.95 11.40 -11.46
N GLN A 216 1.62 11.44 -11.53
CA GLN A 216 0.86 12.56 -12.07
C GLN A 216 1.11 13.81 -11.23
N GLU A 217 1.07 14.98 -11.89
CA GLU A 217 1.38 16.26 -11.25
C GLU A 217 0.30 16.68 -10.25
N HIS A 218 -0.98 16.47 -10.59
CA HIS A 218 -2.10 17.04 -9.86
C HIS A 218 -2.70 16.05 -8.83
N VAL A 219 -1.85 15.55 -7.94
CA VAL A 219 -2.22 14.57 -6.90
C VAL A 219 -2.28 15.25 -5.52
N VAL A 220 -3.37 15.02 -4.78
CA VAL A 220 -3.49 15.40 -3.37
C VAL A 220 -3.62 14.15 -2.52
N THR A 221 -2.63 13.90 -1.66
CA THR A 221 -2.59 12.74 -0.77
C THR A 221 -3.15 13.09 0.60
N LEU A 222 -4.19 12.39 1.03
CA LEU A 222 -4.84 12.55 2.33
C LEU A 222 -4.68 11.30 3.18
N GLU A 223 -4.52 11.50 4.48
CA GLU A 223 -4.32 10.41 5.43
C GLU A 223 -5.26 10.52 6.61
N SER A 224 -5.84 9.38 7.02
CA SER A 224 -6.59 9.32 8.27
C SER A 224 -5.66 9.63 9.45
N ARG A 225 -6.24 10.18 10.51
CA ARG A 225 -5.54 10.43 11.76
C ARG A 225 -6.29 9.71 12.90
N PRO A 226 -5.65 8.78 13.63
CA PRO A 226 -6.28 8.21 14.81
C PRO A 226 -6.51 9.30 15.88
N PRO A 227 -7.40 9.08 16.86
CA PRO A 227 -7.56 10.00 17.98
C PRO A 227 -6.24 10.15 18.76
N ASN A 228 -6.08 11.29 19.41
CA ASN A 228 -5.00 11.48 20.38
C ASN A 228 -5.25 10.64 21.66
N ILE A 229 -4.33 10.70 22.62
CA ILE A 229 -4.40 9.95 23.88
C ILE A 229 -5.69 10.30 24.68
N GLU A 230 -6.23 11.49 24.50
CA GLU A 230 -7.49 11.95 25.12
C GLU A 230 -8.75 11.51 24.35
N GLY A 231 -8.60 10.69 23.30
CA GLY A 231 -9.72 10.24 22.47
C GLY A 231 -10.26 11.30 21.51
N ARG A 232 -9.52 12.38 21.24
CA ARG A 232 -9.98 13.54 20.46
C ARG A 232 -9.21 13.69 19.14
N GLY A 233 -9.85 14.37 18.19
CA GLY A 233 -9.21 14.77 16.94
C GLY A 233 -8.98 13.64 15.95
N GLU A 234 -9.73 12.54 16.07
CA GLU A 234 -9.80 11.52 15.03
C GLU A 234 -10.28 12.14 13.71
N ILE A 235 -9.66 11.73 12.60
CA ILE A 235 -10.08 12.02 11.24
C ILE A 235 -10.12 10.68 10.52
N THR A 236 -11.31 10.19 10.23
CA THR A 236 -11.51 8.89 9.61
C THR A 236 -11.36 8.98 8.09
N ILE A 237 -11.21 7.81 7.43
CA ILE A 237 -11.26 7.74 5.96
C ILE A 237 -12.59 8.31 5.44
N ARG A 238 -13.69 8.04 6.14
CA ARG A 238 -15.01 8.56 5.79
C ARG A 238 -15.04 10.10 5.78
N ASP A 239 -14.49 10.73 6.81
CA ASP A 239 -14.42 12.20 6.88
C ASP A 239 -13.64 12.78 5.69
N LEU A 240 -12.55 12.12 5.29
CA LEU A 240 -11.73 12.52 4.16
C LEU A 240 -12.45 12.30 2.82
N VAL A 241 -13.20 11.21 2.65
CA VAL A 241 -14.02 10.97 1.45
C VAL A 241 -15.09 12.05 1.32
N ILE A 242 -15.81 12.37 2.40
CA ILE A 242 -16.82 13.44 2.37
C ILE A 242 -16.18 14.80 2.06
N ASN A 243 -15.02 15.09 2.66
CA ASN A 243 -14.30 16.33 2.41
C ASN A 243 -13.76 16.43 0.97
N SER A 244 -13.29 15.31 0.40
CA SER A 244 -12.69 15.28 -0.94
C SER A 244 -13.69 15.69 -2.03
N LEU A 245 -14.98 15.42 -1.85
CA LEU A 245 -16.05 15.86 -2.77
C LEU A 245 -16.09 17.40 -2.97
N ARG A 246 -15.55 18.16 -2.02
CA ARG A 246 -15.47 19.64 -2.10
C ARG A 246 -14.16 20.14 -2.71
N MET A 247 -13.22 19.24 -2.97
CA MET A 247 -11.89 19.55 -3.49
C MET A 247 -11.81 19.46 -5.02
N ARG A 248 -12.97 19.31 -5.69
CA ARG A 248 -13.13 19.15 -7.14
C ARG A 248 -12.19 18.07 -7.73
N PRO A 249 -12.22 16.82 -7.24
CA PRO A 249 -11.46 15.75 -7.85
C PRO A 249 -12.08 15.30 -9.17
N GLU A 250 -11.26 14.94 -10.15
CA GLU A 250 -11.69 14.09 -11.25
C GLU A 250 -11.66 12.61 -10.84
N ARG A 251 -10.76 12.22 -9.91
CA ARG A 251 -10.64 10.84 -9.39
C ARG A 251 -10.51 10.82 -7.88
N ILE A 252 -11.22 9.90 -7.23
CA ILE A 252 -11.03 9.59 -5.81
C ILE A 252 -10.50 8.16 -5.71
N ILE A 253 -9.37 8.00 -5.02
CA ILE A 253 -8.73 6.70 -4.81
C ILE A 253 -8.65 6.44 -3.32
N VAL A 254 -9.43 5.47 -2.83
CA VAL A 254 -9.36 5.06 -1.44
C VAL A 254 -8.45 3.83 -1.35
N GLY A 255 -7.36 3.92 -0.58
CA GLY A 255 -6.38 2.83 -0.52
C GLY A 255 -6.98 1.51 -0.07
N GLU A 256 -7.90 1.55 0.91
CA GLU A 256 -8.71 0.39 1.29
C GLU A 256 -9.98 0.82 2.04
N CYS A 257 -11.12 0.33 1.60
CA CYS A 257 -12.38 0.44 2.34
C CYS A 257 -12.53 -0.73 3.32
N ARG A 258 -12.93 -0.42 4.55
CA ARG A 258 -13.18 -1.34 5.67
C ARG A 258 -14.50 -1.09 6.40
N GLY A 259 -15.21 0.00 6.12
CA GLY A 259 -16.41 0.39 6.84
C GLY A 259 -17.30 1.38 6.08
N GLY A 260 -17.98 2.25 6.84
CA GLY A 260 -19.05 3.13 6.35
C GLY A 260 -18.66 4.07 5.21
N GLU A 261 -17.38 4.41 5.06
CA GLU A 261 -16.84 5.16 3.92
C GLU A 261 -17.13 4.51 2.57
N THR A 262 -17.41 3.20 2.56
CA THR A 262 -17.79 2.47 1.35
C THR A 262 -19.06 3.05 0.73
N LEU A 263 -20.04 3.44 1.55
CA LEU A 263 -21.28 4.03 1.06
C LEU A 263 -21.02 5.39 0.41
N ASP A 264 -20.22 6.24 1.06
CA ASP A 264 -19.84 7.56 0.52
C ASP A 264 -19.03 7.42 -0.78
N MET A 265 -18.18 6.38 -0.87
CA MET A 265 -17.45 6.06 -2.10
C MET A 265 -18.40 5.62 -3.24
N LEU A 266 -19.35 4.73 -2.97
CA LEU A 266 -20.35 4.33 -3.99
C LEU A 266 -21.20 5.53 -4.44
N GLN A 267 -21.52 6.45 -3.53
CA GLN A 267 -22.23 7.68 -3.89
C GLN A 267 -21.35 8.57 -4.78
N ALA A 268 -20.08 8.77 -4.44
CA ALA A 268 -19.14 9.54 -5.25
C ALA A 268 -19.01 8.97 -6.67
N MET A 269 -18.87 7.64 -6.79
CA MET A 269 -18.83 6.91 -8.06
C MET A 269 -20.09 7.10 -8.91
N ASN A 270 -21.27 7.20 -8.28
CA ASN A 270 -22.52 7.44 -8.99
C ASN A 270 -22.79 8.93 -9.30
N THR A 271 -22.03 9.86 -8.70
CA THR A 271 -22.33 11.31 -8.73
C THR A 271 -21.20 12.13 -9.36
N GLY A 272 -20.63 11.64 -10.46
CA GLY A 272 -19.72 12.41 -11.30
C GLY A 272 -18.23 12.33 -10.91
N HIS A 273 -17.87 11.39 -10.04
CA HIS A 273 -16.46 11.05 -9.74
C HIS A 273 -16.14 9.66 -10.32
N ASP A 274 -16.48 9.50 -11.60
CA ASP A 274 -16.25 8.27 -12.36
C ASP A 274 -14.76 7.91 -12.41
N GLY A 275 -14.47 6.64 -12.65
CA GLY A 275 -13.10 6.16 -12.73
C GLY A 275 -12.39 6.06 -11.39
N SER A 276 -13.12 6.18 -10.30
CA SER A 276 -12.60 6.01 -8.94
C SER A 276 -12.25 4.56 -8.66
N MET A 277 -11.30 4.35 -7.75
CA MET A 277 -10.81 3.02 -7.41
C MET A 277 -10.66 2.83 -5.92
N THR A 278 -10.88 1.61 -5.46
CA THR A 278 -10.62 1.24 -4.07
C THR A 278 -10.19 -0.21 -3.95
N THR A 279 -9.62 -0.58 -2.80
CA THR A 279 -9.40 -1.98 -2.45
C THR A 279 -10.33 -2.46 -1.34
N ALA A 280 -10.66 -3.74 -1.37
CA ALA A 280 -11.42 -4.40 -0.31
C ALA A 280 -10.89 -5.81 -0.03
N HIS A 281 -10.97 -6.23 1.24
CA HIS A 281 -10.67 -7.61 1.60
C HIS A 281 -11.83 -8.54 1.28
N ALA A 282 -11.56 -9.56 0.48
CA ALA A 282 -12.51 -10.60 0.09
C ALA A 282 -11.79 -11.86 -0.39
N ASN A 283 -12.50 -12.99 -0.40
CA ASN A 283 -11.99 -14.29 -0.84
C ASN A 283 -12.43 -14.67 -2.26
N SER A 284 -13.31 -13.89 -2.89
CA SER A 284 -13.73 -14.04 -4.28
C SER A 284 -14.37 -12.74 -4.78
N PRO A 285 -14.60 -12.56 -6.10
CA PRO A 285 -15.38 -11.44 -6.62
C PRO A 285 -16.79 -11.33 -6.00
N ARG A 286 -17.49 -12.47 -5.83
CA ARG A 286 -18.82 -12.50 -5.21
C ARG A 286 -18.79 -12.07 -3.75
N ASP A 287 -17.80 -12.55 -3.01
CA ASP A 287 -17.58 -12.17 -1.61
C ASP A 287 -17.26 -10.67 -1.49
N ALA A 288 -16.52 -10.09 -2.45
CA ALA A 288 -16.23 -8.66 -2.46
C ALA A 288 -17.50 -7.80 -2.48
N LEU A 289 -18.52 -8.18 -3.26
CA LEU A 289 -19.81 -7.47 -3.26
C LEU A 289 -20.55 -7.63 -1.93
N SER A 290 -20.59 -8.83 -1.34
CA SER A 290 -21.18 -9.04 -0.02
C SER A 290 -20.49 -8.22 1.07
N ARG A 291 -19.16 -8.04 0.96
CA ARG A 291 -18.36 -7.21 1.86
C ARG A 291 -18.68 -5.72 1.65
N VAL A 292 -18.80 -5.26 0.42
CA VAL A 292 -19.24 -3.89 0.09
C VAL A 292 -20.61 -3.61 0.72
N GLU A 293 -21.57 -4.52 0.57
CA GLU A 293 -22.90 -4.41 1.20
C GLU A 293 -22.81 -4.28 2.72
N THR A 294 -22.03 -5.16 3.36
CA THR A 294 -21.82 -5.14 4.82
C THR A 294 -21.19 -3.83 5.28
N MET A 295 -20.16 -3.35 4.57
CA MET A 295 -19.46 -2.10 4.89
C MET A 295 -20.38 -0.89 4.75
N CYS A 296 -21.29 -0.88 3.76
CA CYS A 296 -22.29 0.18 3.62
C CYS A 296 -23.27 0.23 4.80
N LEU A 297 -23.68 -0.92 5.34
CA LEU A 297 -24.55 -0.98 6.53
C LEU A 297 -23.87 -0.38 7.78
N MET A 298 -22.54 -0.38 7.84
CA MET A 298 -21.77 0.25 8.92
C MET A 298 -21.77 1.78 8.86
N ALA A 299 -22.28 2.39 7.79
CA ALA A 299 -22.38 3.84 7.67
C ALA A 299 -23.43 4.47 8.62
N GLY A 300 -24.25 3.65 9.28
CA GLY A 300 -25.27 4.08 10.24
C GLY A 300 -26.53 4.66 9.58
N MET A 301 -26.68 4.52 8.26
CA MET A 301 -27.88 4.89 7.53
C MET A 301 -28.79 3.66 7.38
N GLU A 302 -30.07 3.80 7.71
CA GLU A 302 -31.07 2.75 7.50
C GLU A 302 -31.49 2.70 6.02
N LEU A 303 -30.63 2.12 5.18
CA LEU A 303 -30.95 1.84 3.79
C LEU A 303 -31.41 0.38 3.64
N PRO A 304 -32.50 0.12 2.89
CA PRO A 304 -32.84 -1.24 2.50
C PRO A 304 -31.66 -1.89 1.76
N VAL A 305 -31.36 -3.15 2.07
CA VAL A 305 -30.26 -3.91 1.44
C VAL A 305 -30.31 -3.85 -0.08
N ARG A 306 -31.51 -3.94 -0.66
CA ARG A 306 -31.72 -3.82 -2.10
C ARG A 306 -31.19 -2.49 -2.66
N ALA A 307 -31.40 -1.36 -1.97
CA ALA A 307 -30.90 -0.06 -2.41
C ALA A 307 -29.37 0.02 -2.38
N ILE A 308 -28.72 -0.68 -1.42
CA ILE A 308 -27.26 -0.80 -1.37
C ILE A 308 -26.76 -1.63 -2.55
N ARG A 309 -27.43 -2.72 -2.89
CA ARG A 309 -27.10 -3.54 -4.06
C ARG A 309 -27.27 -2.78 -5.37
N GLU A 310 -28.35 -2.01 -5.51
CA GLU A 310 -28.61 -1.17 -6.68
C GLU A 310 -27.50 -0.11 -6.83
N GLN A 311 -27.12 0.57 -5.73
CA GLN A 311 -25.99 1.51 -5.74
C GLN A 311 -24.66 0.82 -6.08
N SER A 312 -24.40 -0.36 -5.54
CA SER A 312 -23.18 -1.12 -5.79
C SER A 312 -23.07 -1.56 -7.24
N ALA A 313 -24.17 -2.09 -7.80
CA ALA A 313 -24.25 -2.57 -9.18
C ALA A 313 -24.18 -1.44 -10.21
N SER A 314 -24.64 -0.24 -9.84
CA SER A 314 -24.53 0.96 -10.67
C SER A 314 -23.14 1.60 -10.59
N ALA A 315 -22.54 1.63 -9.39
CA ALA A 315 -21.27 2.32 -9.16
C ALA A 315 -20.06 1.53 -9.65
N ILE A 316 -20.01 0.23 -9.42
CA ILE A 316 -18.82 -0.59 -9.70
C ILE A 316 -18.97 -1.18 -11.10
N ASP A 317 -18.09 -0.84 -12.03
CA ASP A 317 -18.10 -1.45 -13.37
C ASP A 317 -17.33 -2.79 -13.37
N LEU A 318 -16.21 -2.86 -12.62
CA LEU A 318 -15.27 -3.98 -12.70
C LEU A 318 -14.68 -4.37 -11.34
N ILE A 319 -14.53 -5.68 -11.10
CA ILE A 319 -13.74 -6.24 -10.00
C ILE A 319 -12.46 -6.89 -10.56
N ALA A 320 -11.31 -6.49 -10.04
CA ALA A 320 -10.04 -7.20 -10.25
C ALA A 320 -9.67 -7.96 -8.96
N HIS A 321 -9.78 -9.28 -8.97
CA HIS A 321 -9.52 -10.12 -7.80
C HIS A 321 -8.11 -10.70 -7.82
N GLN A 322 -7.39 -10.56 -6.71
CA GLN A 322 -6.02 -11.03 -6.58
C GLN A 322 -5.85 -11.98 -5.39
N GLU A 323 -5.14 -13.07 -5.61
CA GLU A 323 -4.84 -14.08 -4.61
C GLU A 323 -3.33 -14.23 -4.38
N ARG A 324 -2.98 -14.56 -3.13
CA ARG A 324 -1.66 -15.09 -2.80
C ARG A 324 -1.72 -16.61 -2.92
N MET A 325 -1.05 -17.12 -3.92
CA MET A 325 -0.95 -18.54 -4.19
C MET A 325 -0.17 -19.27 -3.10
N ARG A 326 -0.33 -20.60 -3.05
CA ARG A 326 0.34 -21.47 -2.06
C ARG A 326 1.87 -21.42 -2.13
N ASP A 327 2.41 -21.12 -3.31
CA ASP A 327 3.85 -20.94 -3.55
C ASP A 327 4.36 -19.54 -3.17
N GLY A 328 3.48 -18.68 -2.63
CA GLY A 328 3.76 -17.31 -2.24
C GLY A 328 3.67 -16.30 -3.39
N THR A 329 3.47 -16.74 -4.64
CA THR A 329 3.27 -15.83 -5.77
C THR A 329 1.93 -15.11 -5.64
N ARG A 330 1.83 -13.92 -6.23
CA ARG A 330 0.61 -13.11 -6.24
C ARG A 330 0.07 -13.11 -7.65
N LYS A 331 -1.20 -13.46 -7.84
CA LYS A 331 -1.82 -13.58 -9.17
C LYS A 331 -3.19 -12.95 -9.18
N VAL A 332 -3.48 -12.16 -10.21
CA VAL A 332 -4.86 -11.77 -10.52
C VAL A 332 -5.57 -13.04 -11.00
N THR A 333 -6.60 -13.46 -10.27
CA THR A 333 -7.33 -14.69 -10.56
C THR A 333 -8.58 -14.44 -11.35
N HIS A 334 -9.21 -13.28 -11.18
CA HIS A 334 -10.44 -12.91 -11.88
C HIS A 334 -10.42 -11.45 -12.27
N ILE A 335 -10.92 -11.15 -13.46
CA ILE A 335 -11.36 -9.81 -13.87
C ILE A 335 -12.82 -9.96 -14.26
N THR A 336 -13.71 -9.41 -13.43
CA THR A 336 -15.14 -9.68 -13.45
C THR A 336 -15.91 -8.38 -13.68
N GLU A 337 -16.71 -8.32 -14.72
CA GLU A 337 -17.66 -7.23 -14.96
C GLU A 337 -18.86 -7.35 -14.02
N ILE A 338 -19.35 -6.21 -13.54
CA ILE A 338 -20.66 -6.10 -12.89
C ILE A 338 -21.70 -5.70 -13.94
N SER A 339 -22.64 -6.59 -14.22
CA SER A 339 -23.54 -6.47 -15.38
C SER A 339 -24.91 -5.85 -15.06
N GLY A 340 -25.13 -5.46 -13.79
CA GLY A 340 -26.40 -4.96 -13.24
C GLY A 340 -27.02 -5.93 -12.24
N MET A 341 -28.35 -5.86 -12.06
CA MET A 341 -29.09 -6.73 -11.14
C MET A 341 -30.18 -7.53 -11.85
N GLU A 342 -30.40 -8.76 -11.39
CA GLU A 342 -31.56 -9.59 -11.72
C GLU A 342 -32.29 -9.93 -10.41
N GLY A 343 -33.47 -9.34 -10.21
CA GLY A 343 -34.14 -9.37 -8.92
C GLY A 343 -33.28 -8.72 -7.83
N ASP A 344 -32.97 -9.47 -6.77
CA ASP A 344 -32.14 -9.01 -5.66
C ASP A 344 -30.66 -9.41 -5.78
N VAL A 345 -30.25 -10.00 -6.91
CA VAL A 345 -28.90 -10.52 -7.11
C VAL A 345 -28.13 -9.65 -8.09
N ILE A 346 -26.95 -9.19 -7.68
CA ILE A 346 -25.99 -8.54 -8.57
C ILE A 346 -25.42 -9.59 -9.53
N THR A 347 -25.59 -9.33 -10.82
CA THR A 347 -25.10 -10.17 -11.91
C THR A 347 -23.66 -9.82 -12.27
N MET A 348 -22.87 -10.85 -12.55
CA MET A 348 -21.44 -10.71 -12.79
C MET A 348 -21.01 -11.60 -13.94
N THR A 349 -20.04 -11.13 -14.71
CA THR A 349 -19.50 -11.87 -15.86
C THR A 349 -17.98 -11.88 -15.80
N ASP A 350 -17.36 -13.06 -15.73
CA ASP A 350 -15.91 -13.16 -15.77
C ASP A 350 -15.40 -12.91 -17.19
N ILE A 351 -14.53 -11.90 -17.32
CA ILE A 351 -13.90 -11.51 -18.58
C ILE A 351 -12.53 -12.18 -18.69
N PHE A 352 -11.82 -12.30 -17.57
CA PHE A 352 -10.59 -13.09 -17.47
C PHE A 352 -10.62 -13.99 -16.23
N VAL A 353 -10.13 -15.22 -16.38
CA VAL A 353 -9.99 -16.20 -15.29
C VAL A 353 -8.60 -16.82 -15.32
N PHE A 354 -7.98 -16.98 -14.16
CA PHE A 354 -6.69 -17.63 -14.04
C PHE A 354 -6.84 -19.13 -14.17
N ASP A 355 -6.22 -19.67 -15.22
CA ASP A 355 -6.20 -21.09 -15.51
C ASP A 355 -4.89 -21.69 -14.98
N GLN A 356 -4.98 -22.43 -13.87
CA GLN A 356 -3.86 -23.17 -13.30
C GLN A 356 -3.65 -24.47 -14.08
N THR A 357 -2.59 -24.53 -14.87
CA THR A 357 -2.25 -25.70 -15.69
C THR A 357 -1.38 -26.72 -14.96
N GLY A 358 -0.76 -26.35 -13.82
CA GLY A 358 0.05 -27.28 -13.05
C GLY A 358 0.87 -26.65 -11.93
N VAL A 359 1.81 -27.43 -11.40
CA VAL A 359 2.82 -27.00 -10.43
C VAL A 359 4.17 -27.56 -10.86
N GLU A 360 5.15 -26.69 -11.08
CA GLU A 360 6.51 -27.06 -11.50
C GLU A 360 7.53 -26.57 -10.49
N ALA A 361 8.40 -27.46 -9.99
CA ALA A 361 9.40 -27.15 -8.97
C ALA A 361 8.82 -26.39 -7.74
N GLY A 362 7.59 -26.74 -7.34
CA GLY A 362 6.87 -26.10 -6.23
C GLY A 362 6.26 -24.73 -6.54
N LYS A 363 6.34 -24.26 -7.79
CA LYS A 363 5.70 -23.02 -8.26
C LYS A 363 4.44 -23.29 -9.05
N ILE A 364 3.41 -22.48 -8.85
CA ILE A 364 2.16 -22.59 -9.59
C ILE A 364 2.34 -22.07 -11.02
N VAL A 365 2.09 -22.94 -11.98
CA VAL A 365 2.10 -22.62 -13.41
C VAL A 365 0.67 -22.44 -13.88
N GLY A 366 0.42 -21.33 -14.56
CA GLY A 366 -0.87 -20.97 -15.09
C GLY A 366 -0.86 -19.57 -15.67
N ARG A 367 -1.94 -19.19 -16.34
CA ARG A 367 -2.07 -17.90 -17.02
C ARG A 367 -3.48 -17.35 -16.85
N LEU A 368 -3.57 -16.03 -16.67
CA LEU A 368 -4.85 -15.32 -16.73
C LEU A 368 -5.33 -15.30 -18.19
N ARG A 369 -6.43 -16.00 -18.48
CA ARG A 369 -6.96 -16.19 -19.83
C ARG A 369 -8.29 -15.46 -20.00
N PRO A 370 -8.54 -14.86 -21.17
CA PRO A 370 -9.87 -14.32 -21.47
C PRO A 370 -10.89 -15.45 -21.60
N THR A 371 -12.14 -15.17 -21.23
CA THR A 371 -13.24 -16.15 -21.31
C THR A 371 -13.91 -16.23 -22.68
N GLY A 372 -13.57 -15.30 -23.60
CA GLY A 372 -14.28 -15.13 -24.87
C GLY A 372 -15.40 -14.08 -24.82
N LEU A 373 -15.73 -13.58 -23.62
CA LEU A 373 -16.81 -12.63 -23.42
C LEU A 373 -16.29 -11.20 -23.53
N ARG A 374 -17.10 -10.37 -24.20
CA ARG A 374 -16.85 -8.94 -24.34
C ARG A 374 -17.74 -8.19 -23.34
N PRO A 375 -17.19 -7.29 -22.50
CA PRO A 375 -17.99 -6.55 -21.52
C PRO A 375 -19.06 -5.67 -22.17
N LYS A 376 -20.15 -5.40 -21.46
CA LYS A 376 -21.22 -4.48 -21.89
C LYS A 376 -20.75 -3.03 -21.94
N PHE A 377 -19.84 -2.62 -21.05
CA PHE A 377 -19.31 -1.25 -21.02
C PHE A 377 -18.30 -0.94 -22.14
N MET A 378 -18.13 -1.83 -23.13
CA MET A 378 -17.20 -1.58 -24.25
C MET A 378 -17.54 -0.33 -25.05
N ASP A 379 -18.81 0.04 -25.12
CA ASP A 379 -19.22 1.30 -25.78
C ASP A 379 -18.63 2.53 -25.06
N LYS A 380 -18.47 2.49 -23.73
CA LYS A 380 -17.79 3.56 -22.98
C LYS A 380 -16.31 3.64 -23.35
N ILE A 381 -15.63 2.50 -23.49
CA ILE A 381 -14.22 2.43 -23.89
C ILE A 381 -14.03 2.98 -25.31
N GLU A 382 -14.91 2.59 -26.25
CA GLU A 382 -14.88 3.11 -27.62
C GLU A 382 -15.21 4.61 -27.69
N ALA A 383 -16.16 5.09 -26.89
CA ALA A 383 -16.50 6.51 -26.79
C ALA A 383 -15.34 7.36 -26.23
N ALA A 384 -14.46 6.76 -25.41
CA ALA A 384 -13.21 7.36 -24.97
C ALA A 384 -12.11 7.34 -26.06
N GLY A 385 -12.41 6.86 -27.27
CA GLY A 385 -11.48 6.78 -28.40
C GLY A 385 -10.50 5.61 -28.32
N ILE A 386 -10.74 4.64 -27.42
CA ILE A 386 -9.85 3.51 -27.20
C ILE A 386 -10.41 2.29 -27.94
N ASN A 387 -9.61 1.73 -28.85
CA ASN A 387 -9.98 0.52 -29.58
C ASN A 387 -9.19 -0.68 -29.05
N LEU A 388 -9.90 -1.66 -28.49
CA LEU A 388 -9.32 -2.92 -28.04
C LEU A 388 -9.52 -4.02 -29.09
N PRO A 389 -8.45 -4.63 -29.62
CA PRO A 389 -8.60 -5.70 -30.60
C PRO A 389 -9.32 -6.92 -30.01
N PRO A 390 -10.16 -7.64 -30.78
CA PRO A 390 -10.89 -8.83 -30.31
C PRO A 390 -9.98 -9.93 -29.73
N SER A 391 -8.71 -9.97 -30.13
CA SER A 391 -7.72 -10.91 -29.61
C SER A 391 -7.46 -10.77 -28.11
N ILE A 392 -7.67 -9.59 -27.52
CA ILE A 392 -7.58 -9.39 -26.06
C ILE A 392 -8.60 -10.28 -25.32
N PHE A 393 -9.77 -10.49 -25.93
CA PHE A 393 -10.83 -11.34 -25.39
C PHE A 393 -10.74 -12.79 -25.93
N GLY A 394 -9.63 -13.18 -26.55
CA GLY A 394 -9.40 -14.54 -27.05
C GLY A 394 -10.03 -14.84 -28.42
N ILE A 395 -10.60 -13.84 -29.10
CA ILE A 395 -11.17 -14.02 -30.44
C ILE A 395 -10.05 -14.00 -31.48
N GLY A 396 -9.90 -15.09 -32.23
CA GLY A 396 -8.89 -15.23 -33.29
C GLY A 396 -7.67 -16.09 -32.92
N GLU A 397 -7.52 -16.48 -31.65
CA GLU A 397 -6.55 -17.51 -31.26
C GLU A 397 -7.10 -18.90 -31.66
N ARG A 398 -6.47 -19.55 -32.65
CA ARG A 398 -6.72 -20.97 -32.92
C ARG A 398 -6.32 -21.75 -31.67
N ARG A 399 -7.30 -22.25 -30.91
CA ARG A 399 -7.10 -23.24 -29.85
C ARG A 399 -6.31 -24.42 -30.43
N ARG A 400 -5.00 -24.49 -30.18
CA ARG A 400 -4.24 -25.73 -30.34
C ARG A 400 -4.59 -26.57 -29.12
N TYR A 401 -5.45 -27.57 -29.37
CA TYR A 401 -5.80 -28.63 -28.43
C TYR A 401 -4.58 -29.46 -28.06
#